data_AF-A0A1L7D5A5-F1
#
_entry.id   AF-A0A1L7D5A5-F1
#
_cell.length_a   1.000
_cell.length_b   1.000
_cell.length_c   1.000
_cell.angle_alpha   90.00
_cell.angle_beta   90.00
_cell.angle_gamma   90.00
#
_symmetry.space_group_name_H-M   'P 1'
#
loop_
_entity.id
_entity.type
_entity.pdbx_description
1 polymer ?
#
loop_
_entity_poly.entity_id
_entity_poly.type
_entity_poly.pdbx_seq_one_letter_code
_entity_poly.pdbx_strand_id
1 'polypeptide(L)'
;MESITEVELKAKMAHYLDRVATQPVAILDTKGEPRAVLVTLEFFARALESLEDIADVEAARKSRLEPGEVTHEEVKALIERGELKFGEKLE
;
A
#
# COMPACT_ATOMS: atom_id res chain seq x y z
N MET A 1 -11.76 -10.81 -11.16
CA MET A 1 -10.68 -11.60 -10.55
C MET A 1 -10.97 -13.06 -10.81
N GLU A 2 -10.13 -13.69 -11.63
CA GLU A 2 -10.21 -15.11 -11.95
C GLU A 2 -9.44 -15.90 -10.89
N SER A 3 -9.90 -17.11 -10.53
CA SER A 3 -9.23 -17.98 -9.57
C SER A 3 -8.82 -19.28 -10.24
N ILE A 4 -7.56 -19.68 -10.06
CA ILE A 4 -6.96 -20.84 -10.71
C ILE A 4 -6.18 -21.66 -9.69
N THR A 5 -6.01 -22.95 -9.95
CA THR A 5 -5.14 -23.79 -9.13
C THR A 5 -3.66 -23.61 -9.49
N GLU A 6 -2.77 -23.98 -8.58
CA GLU A 6 -1.32 -24.01 -8.86
C GLU A 6 -0.97 -24.94 -10.04
N VAL A 7 -1.74 -26.02 -10.24
CA VAL A 7 -1.57 -26.96 -11.36
C VAL A 7 -1.91 -26.28 -12.69
N GLU A 8 -3.02 -25.55 -12.76
CA GLU A 8 -3.43 -24.82 -13.96
C GLU A 8 -2.45 -23.71 -14.31
N LEU A 9 -1.96 -22.97 -13.31
CA LEU A 9 -0.95 -21.94 -13.50
C LEU A 9 0.31 -22.51 -14.16
N LYS A 10 0.81 -23.64 -13.67
CA LYS A 10 1.99 -24.31 -14.24
C LYS A 10 1.76 -24.76 -15.68
N ALA A 11 0.56 -25.26 -15.98
CA ALA A 11 0.22 -25.75 -17.30
C ALA A 11 0.01 -24.62 -18.34
N LYS A 12 -0.44 -23.44 -17.91
CA LYS A 12 -0.85 -22.33 -18.81
C LYS A 12 -0.22 -20.98 -18.44
N MET A 13 1.03 -21.00 -17.96
CA MET A 13 1.71 -19.80 -17.42
C MET A 13 1.65 -18.59 -18.35
N ALA A 14 1.99 -18.77 -19.64
CA ALA A 14 1.98 -17.69 -20.63
C ALA A 14 0.59 -17.03 -20.76
N HIS A 15 -0.48 -17.84 -20.80
CA HIS A 15 -1.85 -17.33 -20.88
C HIS A 15 -2.20 -16.44 -19.68
N TYR A 16 -1.80 -16.83 -18.47
CA TYR A 16 -2.10 -16.04 -17.28
C TYR A 16 -1.22 -14.80 -17.15
N LEU A 17 0.00 -14.82 -17.68
CA LEU A 17 0.83 -13.62 -17.82
C LEU A 17 0.20 -12.60 -18.78
N ASP A 18 -0.42 -13.03 -19.87
CA ASP A 18 -1.18 -12.12 -20.74
C ASP A 18 -2.46 -11.62 -20.04
N ARG A 19 -3.12 -12.51 -19.28
CA ARG A 19 -4.38 -12.20 -18.59
C ARG A 19 -4.20 -11.15 -17.49
N VAL A 20 -3.08 -11.18 -16.77
CA VAL A 20 -2.81 -10.28 -15.64
C VAL A 20 -2.84 -8.80 -16.02
N ALA A 21 -2.58 -8.48 -17.29
CA ALA A 21 -2.66 -7.12 -17.82
C ALA A 21 -4.08 -6.54 -17.79
N THR A 22 -5.10 -7.41 -17.77
CA THR A 22 -6.51 -7.00 -17.76
C THR A 22 -7.19 -7.17 -16.41
N GLN A 23 -6.77 -8.16 -15.61
CA GLN A 23 -7.27 -8.35 -14.25
C GLN A 23 -6.32 -9.18 -13.38
N PRO A 24 -6.30 -8.96 -12.05
CA PRO A 24 -5.62 -9.86 -11.12
C PRO A 24 -6.14 -11.30 -11.18
N VAL A 25 -5.25 -12.26 -10.94
CA VAL A 25 -5.56 -13.69 -10.92
C VAL A 25 -5.19 -14.28 -9.56
N ALA A 26 -6.16 -14.88 -8.87
CA ALA A 26 -5.95 -15.57 -7.60
C ALA A 26 -5.48 -17.01 -7.84
N ILE A 27 -4.46 -17.42 -7.09
CA ILE A 27 -3.88 -18.77 -7.14
C ILE A 27 -4.32 -19.50 -5.88
N LEU A 28 -5.08 -20.56 -6.07
CA LEU A 28 -5.61 -21.42 -5.03
C LEU A 28 -4.65 -22.58 -4.76
N ASP A 29 -4.62 -23.02 -3.50
CA ASP A 29 -3.99 -24.28 -3.12
C ASP A 29 -4.82 -25.50 -3.53
N THR A 30 -4.38 -26.70 -3.15
CA THR A 30 -5.08 -27.96 -3.46
C THR A 30 -6.39 -28.15 -2.70
N LYS A 31 -6.66 -27.33 -1.68
CA LYS A 31 -7.90 -27.31 -0.90
C LYS A 31 -8.89 -26.25 -1.39
N GLY A 32 -8.49 -25.42 -2.35
CA GLY A 32 -9.29 -24.32 -2.90
C GLY A 32 -9.14 -23.01 -2.14
N GLU A 33 -8.18 -22.92 -1.21
CA GLU A 33 -7.94 -21.71 -0.44
C GLU A 33 -6.99 -20.75 -1.19
N PRO A 34 -7.24 -19.43 -1.19
CA PRO A 34 -6.33 -18.46 -1.80
C PRO A 34 -4.95 -18.49 -1.15
N ARG A 35 -3.91 -18.69 -1.95
CA ARG A 35 -2.52 -18.76 -1.49
C ARG A 35 -1.66 -17.62 -2.02
N ALA A 36 -1.94 -17.14 -3.22
CA ALA A 36 -1.22 -16.04 -3.85
C ALA A 36 -2.12 -15.31 -4.85
N VAL A 37 -1.66 -14.15 -5.31
CA VAL A 37 -2.28 -13.39 -6.40
C VAL A 37 -1.18 -12.99 -7.39
N LEU A 38 -1.46 -13.14 -8.67
CA LEU A 38 -0.64 -12.62 -9.76
C LEU A 38 -1.21 -11.26 -10.19
N VAL A 39 -0.36 -10.25 -10.23
CA VAL A 39 -0.67 -8.87 -10.64
C VAL A 39 0.47 -8.31 -11.50
N THR A 40 0.20 -7.26 -12.27
CA THR A 40 1.26 -6.48 -12.91
C THR A 40 2.08 -5.74 -11.86
N LEU A 41 3.34 -5.44 -12.18
CA LEU A 41 4.20 -4.63 -11.31
C LEU A 41 3.60 -3.25 -11.04
N GLU A 42 2.99 -2.63 -12.05
CA GLU A 42 2.35 -1.32 -11.92
C GLU A 42 1.16 -1.36 -10.94
N PHE A 43 0.34 -2.42 -11.00
CA PHE A 43 -0.76 -2.59 -10.05
C PHE A 43 -0.23 -2.80 -8.64
N PHE A 44 0.81 -3.62 -8.47
CA PHE A 44 1.44 -3.86 -7.17
C PHE A 44 2.02 -2.58 -6.58
N ALA A 45 2.75 -1.78 -7.37
CA ALA A 45 3.30 -0.50 -6.95
C ALA A 45 2.20 0.47 -6.50
N ARG A 46 1.14 0.63 -7.31
CA ARG A 46 -0.02 1.47 -6.94
C ARG A 46 -0.72 0.98 -5.68
N ALA A 47 -0.84 -0.34 -5.50
CA ALA A 47 -1.42 -0.91 -4.29
C ALA A 47 -0.57 -0.60 -3.05
N LEU A 48 0.76 -0.70 -3.16
CA LEU A 48 1.67 -0.29 -2.09
C LEU A 48 1.58 1.19 -1.78
N GLU A 49 1.56 2.05 -2.81
CA GLU A 49 1.37 3.50 -2.64
C GLU A 49 0.03 3.82 -1.97
N SER A 50 -1.03 3.07 -2.27
CA SER A 50 -2.35 3.28 -1.64
C SER A 50 -2.44 2.81 -0.18
N LEU A 51 -1.49 1.97 0.27
CA LEU A 51 -1.38 1.60 1.68
C LEU A 51 -0.72 2.71 2.49
N GLU A 52 0.12 3.52 1.86
CA GLU A 52 0.57 4.78 2.45
C GLU A 52 -0.61 5.76 2.44
N ASP A 53 -0.84 6.44 3.56
CA ASP A 53 -1.89 7.45 3.61
C ASP A 53 -1.45 8.64 2.75
N ILE A 54 -1.94 8.69 1.51
CA ILE A 54 -1.65 9.76 0.56
C ILE A 54 -2.01 11.13 1.17
N ALA A 55 -3.00 11.19 2.08
CA ALA A 55 -3.34 12.42 2.77
C ALA A 55 -2.22 12.86 3.73
N ASP A 56 -1.59 11.93 4.45
CA ASP A 56 -0.43 12.23 5.32
C ASP A 56 0.78 12.68 4.50
N VAL A 57 1.05 12.01 3.38
CA VAL A 57 2.15 12.38 2.46
C VAL A 57 1.92 13.79 1.90
N GLU A 58 0.70 14.09 1.49
CA GLU A 58 0.35 15.39 0.94
C GLU A 58 0.30 16.49 2.02
N ALA A 59 -0.12 16.17 3.25
CA ALA A 59 -0.05 17.05 4.40
C ALA A 59 1.41 17.40 4.75
N ALA A 60 2.29 16.41 4.81
CA ALA A 60 3.73 16.62 5.03
C ALA A 60 4.36 17.44 3.90
N ARG A 61 3.95 17.23 2.65
CA ARG A 61 4.40 18.02 1.50
C ARG A 61 3.95 19.48 1.61
N LYS A 62 2.70 19.73 2.01
CA LYS A 62 2.14 21.08 2.21
C LYS A 62 2.84 21.80 3.37
N SER A 63 3.08 21.12 4.49
CA SER A 63 3.76 21.69 5.65
C SER A 63 5.16 22.22 5.31
N ARG A 64 5.91 21.58 4.41
CA ARG A 64 7.22 22.09 3.94
C ARG A 64 7.14 23.43 3.18
N LEU A 65 5.96 23.82 2.71
CA LEU A 65 5.72 25.08 2.02
C LEU A 65 5.14 26.16 2.95
N GLU A 66 4.70 25.79 4.15
CA GLU A 66 4.17 26.72 5.13
C GLU A 66 5.30 27.45 5.86
N PRO A 67 5.15 28.76 6.13
CA PRO A 67 6.13 29.50 6.90
C PRO A 67 6.06 29.10 8.37
N GLY A 68 7.20 28.64 8.90
CA GLY A 68 7.33 28.22 10.29
C GLY A 68 8.18 26.97 10.39
N GLU A 69 9.26 27.05 11.15
CA GLU A 69 10.08 25.90 11.50
C GLU A 69 10.06 25.76 13.01
N VAL A 70 9.99 24.52 13.50
CA VAL A 70 10.11 24.21 14.91
C VAL A 70 11.30 23.26 15.07
N THR A 71 12.17 23.59 16.00
CA THR A 71 13.36 22.81 16.28
C THR A 71 13.00 21.52 17.02
N HIS A 72 13.91 20.54 16.99
CA HIS A 72 13.72 19.27 17.69
C HIS A 72 13.41 19.45 19.19
N GLU A 73 14.09 20.38 19.86
CA GLU A 73 13.90 20.66 21.29
C GLU A 73 12.51 21.25 21.57
N GLU A 74 12.00 22.08 20.68
CA GLU A 74 10.65 22.64 20.79
C GLU A 74 9.58 21.56 20.60
N VAL A 75 9.74 20.67 19.61
CA VAL A 75 8.85 19.50 19.44
C VAL A 75 8.83 18.66 20.71
N LYS A 76 10.00 18.35 21.26
CA LYS A 76 10.12 17.52 22.46
C LYS A 76 9.42 18.16 23.65
N ALA A 77 9.63 19.46 23.86
CA ALA A 77 8.97 20.20 24.94
C ALA A 77 7.44 20.26 24.78
N LEU A 78 6.93 20.36 23.54
CA LEU A 78 5.49 20.34 23.25
C LEU A 78 4.87 18.96 23.55
N ILE A 79 5.58 17.88 23.23
CA ILE A 79 5.15 16.50 23.55
C ILE A 79 5.16 16.27 25.06
N GLU A 80 6.21 16.71 25.77
CA GLU A 80 6.32 16.57 27.22
C GLU A 80 5.22 17.36 27.97
N ARG A 81 4.79 18.49 27.41
CA ARG A 81 3.63 19.26 27.91
C ARG A 81 2.27 18.67 27.53
N GLY A 82 2.24 17.64 26.68
CA GLY A 82 1.01 17.02 26.18
C GLY A 82 0.23 17.88 25.17
N GLU A 83 0.86 18.93 24.64
CA GLU A 83 0.29 19.87 23.66
C GLU A 83 0.38 19.33 22.22
N LEU A 84 1.14 18.24 22.03
CA LEU A 84 1.30 17.54 20.77
C LEU A 84 1.24 16.02 21.01
N LYS A 85 0.41 15.32 20.23
CA LYS A 85 0.30 13.85 20.28
C LYS A 85 0.73 13.25 18.95
N PHE A 86 1.49 12.17 19.00
CA PHE A 86 1.83 11.38 17.82
C PHE A 86 0.64 10.49 17.44
N GLY A 87 0.17 10.61 16.19
CA GLY A 87 -0.73 9.62 15.58
C GLY A 87 -2.24 9.80 15.81
N GLU A 88 -2.73 10.97 16.24
CA GLU A 88 -4.16 11.27 16.09
C GLU A 88 -4.42 11.55 14.60
N LYS A 89 -5.14 10.63 13.93
CA LYS A 89 -5.64 10.85 12.58
C LYS A 89 -6.43 12.16 12.56
N LEU A 90 -6.10 13.04 11.63
CA LEU A 90 -6.95 14.18 11.30
C LEU A 90 -8.23 13.61 10.67
N GLU A 91 -9.36 13.69 11.40
CA GLU A 91 -10.69 13.35 10.90
C GLU A 91 -11.14 14.29 9.76
#